data_AF-A0A376TWT0-F1
#
_entry.id   AF-A0A376TWT0-F1
#
_cell.length_a   1.000
_cell.length_b   1.000
_cell.length_c   1.000
_cell.angle_alpha   90.00
_cell.angle_beta   90.00
_cell.angle_gamma   90.00
#
_symmetry.space_group_name_H-M   'P 1'
#
loop_
_entity.id
_entity.type
_entity.pdbx_description
1 polymer ?
#
loop_
_entity_poly.entity_id
_entity_poly.type
_entity_poly.pdbx_seq_one_letter_code
_entity_poly.pdbx_strand_id
1 'polypeptide(L)'
;MDDTTRDTFWWADKGKGKNDNKPLSPETWQHLKGLVTRQLSGKRLFVVDAFCGANPDTRLSVRFITEVAWQAHFVKNMFIRPSDEELAGFKPDFIVMNGAKCTNPQWKEQGLNSENFVAFNLTERMQLIGGTWYGGEMKKGMFSMMNYLLPLKGIASMHCSANVGEKGDVAGVLRPFRHR
;
A
#
# COMPACT_ATOMS: atom_id res chain seq x y z
N MET A 1 -5.92 -6.51 -16.01
CA MET A 1 -5.98 -7.52 -14.94
C MET A 1 -4.87 -8.52 -15.17
N ASP A 2 -4.10 -8.84 -14.13
CA ASP A 2 -3.09 -9.90 -14.17
C ASP A 2 -3.67 -11.25 -13.70
N ASP A 3 -2.93 -12.34 -13.88
CA ASP A 3 -3.36 -13.69 -13.46
C ASP A 3 -3.35 -13.86 -11.94
N THR A 4 -2.61 -13.02 -11.20
CA THR A 4 -2.46 -13.11 -9.73
C THR A 4 -3.72 -12.65 -9.00
N THR A 5 -4.44 -11.69 -9.57
CA THR A 5 -5.58 -11.01 -8.92
C THR A 5 -6.92 -11.31 -9.56
N ARG A 6 -6.93 -11.90 -10.76
CA ARG A 6 -8.13 -12.13 -11.58
C ARG A 6 -9.26 -12.80 -10.80
N ASP A 7 -8.96 -13.93 -10.15
CA ASP A 7 -9.98 -14.82 -9.56
C ASP A 7 -10.08 -14.72 -8.03
N THR A 8 -9.18 -13.96 -7.40
CA THR A 8 -9.03 -13.88 -5.94
C THR A 8 -9.38 -12.49 -5.38
N PHE A 9 -9.41 -11.46 -6.23
CA PHE A 9 -9.69 -10.09 -5.80
C PHE A 9 -11.17 -9.74 -5.92
N TRP A 10 -11.70 -8.98 -4.96
CA TRP A 10 -13.10 -8.54 -5.01
C TRP A 10 -13.25 -7.31 -5.90
N TRP A 11 -13.36 -7.54 -7.22
CA TRP A 11 -13.41 -6.46 -8.20
C TRP A 11 -14.70 -5.64 -8.15
N ALA A 12 -14.59 -4.34 -8.43
CA ALA A 12 -15.72 -3.42 -8.47
C ALA A 12 -16.72 -3.70 -9.61
N ASP A 13 -16.25 -4.34 -10.68
CA ASP A 13 -16.99 -4.58 -11.93
C ASP A 13 -17.57 -6.01 -12.04
N LYS A 14 -17.27 -6.91 -11.09
CA LYS A 14 -17.61 -8.34 -11.17
C LYS A 14 -18.68 -8.79 -10.16
N GLY A 15 -19.25 -7.89 -9.35
CA GLY A 15 -20.19 -8.26 -8.28
C GLY A 15 -21.27 -7.23 -7.97
N LYS A 16 -22.24 -7.61 -7.12
CA LYS A 16 -23.35 -6.75 -6.68
C LYS A 16 -22.94 -5.69 -5.63
N GLY A 17 -21.76 -5.84 -5.02
CA GLY A 17 -21.30 -4.96 -3.95
C GLY A 17 -20.41 -3.84 -4.47
N LYS A 18 -20.75 -2.60 -4.14
CA LYS A 18 -19.97 -1.41 -4.46
C LYS A 18 -18.66 -1.43 -3.66
N ASN A 19 -17.53 -1.40 -4.36
CA ASN A 19 -16.19 -1.30 -3.76
C ASN A 19 -15.27 -0.44 -4.65
N ASP A 20 -14.09 -0.10 -4.15
CA ASP A 20 -13.12 0.78 -4.83
C ASP A 20 -12.06 0.03 -5.65
N ASN A 21 -12.18 -1.30 -5.79
CA ASN A 21 -11.21 -2.15 -6.46
C ASN A 21 -11.41 -2.10 -7.98
N LYS A 22 -11.04 -0.97 -8.57
CA LYS A 22 -11.11 -0.74 -10.03
C LYS A 22 -9.97 -1.48 -10.72
N PRO A 23 -10.24 -2.28 -11.76
CA PRO A 23 -9.18 -2.98 -12.48
C PRO A 23 -8.28 -2.01 -13.24
N LEU A 24 -7.01 -2.36 -13.32
CA LEU A 24 -6.00 -1.65 -14.10
C LEU A 24 -5.40 -2.59 -15.16
N SER A 25 -5.13 -2.07 -16.36
CA SER A 25 -4.42 -2.83 -17.38
C SER A 25 -2.91 -2.82 -17.11
N PRO A 26 -2.18 -3.88 -17.49
CA PRO A 26 -0.71 -3.90 -17.38
C PRO A 26 -0.03 -2.73 -18.12
N GLU A 27 -0.60 -2.30 -19.25
CA GLU A 27 -0.07 -1.20 -20.06
C GLU A 27 -0.19 0.13 -19.32
N THR A 28 -1.35 0.41 -18.73
CA THR A 28 -1.56 1.61 -17.91
C THR A 28 -0.69 1.55 -16.65
N TRP A 29 -0.54 0.37 -16.03
CA TRP A 29 0.38 0.19 -14.90
C TRP A 29 1.82 0.58 -15.27
N GLN A 30 2.36 0.07 -16.38
CA GLN A 30 3.72 0.42 -16.81
C GLN A 30 3.87 1.91 -17.10
N HIS A 31 2.83 2.53 -17.69
CA HIS A 31 2.82 3.98 -17.90
C HIS A 31 2.91 4.75 -16.58
N LEU A 32 2.06 4.42 -15.59
CA LEU A 32 2.08 5.05 -14.25
C LEU A 32 3.41 4.82 -13.54
N LYS A 33 3.97 3.60 -13.61
CA LYS A 33 5.29 3.28 -13.08
C LYS A 33 6.37 4.14 -13.72
N GLY A 34 6.30 4.34 -15.04
CA GLY A 34 7.17 5.24 -15.77
C GLY A 34 7.11 6.69 -15.26
N LEU A 35 5.92 7.21 -14.96
CA LEU A 35 5.76 8.56 -14.42
C LEU A 35 6.44 8.70 -13.05
N VAL A 36 6.17 7.78 -12.13
CA VAL A 36 6.71 7.82 -10.76
C VAL A 36 8.23 7.60 -10.77
N THR A 37 8.74 6.64 -11.53
CA THR A 37 10.19 6.37 -11.62
C THR A 37 10.95 7.56 -12.22
N ARG A 38 10.45 8.16 -13.30
CA ARG A 38 11.02 9.41 -13.86
C ARG A 38 11.00 10.53 -12.83
N GLN A 39 9.89 10.68 -12.09
CA GLN A 39 9.77 11.70 -11.06
C GLN A 39 10.80 11.55 -9.94
N LEU A 40 11.10 10.31 -9.52
CA LEU A 40 12.04 10.02 -8.43
C LEU A 40 13.50 9.92 -8.90
N SER A 41 13.75 9.78 -10.21
CA SER A 41 15.11 9.65 -10.75
C SER A 41 15.89 10.96 -10.68
N GLY A 42 17.20 10.86 -10.46
CA GLY A 42 18.11 12.03 -10.44
C GLY A 42 17.93 12.97 -9.26
N LYS A 43 17.26 12.52 -8.18
CA LYS A 43 16.96 13.33 -7.00
C LYS A 43 17.48 12.67 -5.72
N ARG A 44 17.53 13.47 -4.66
CA ARG A 44 17.71 12.95 -3.31
C ARG A 44 16.44 12.19 -2.91
N LEU A 45 16.60 10.92 -2.55
CA LEU A 45 15.53 10.05 -2.09
C LEU A 45 15.71 9.69 -0.62
N PHE A 46 14.58 9.46 0.03
CA PHE A 46 14.48 8.86 1.35
C PHE A 46 13.93 7.45 1.16
N VAL A 47 14.71 6.47 1.58
CA VAL A 47 14.31 5.06 1.57
C VAL A 47 14.11 4.65 3.03
N VAL A 48 12.92 4.13 3.34
CA VAL A 48 12.58 3.65 4.68
C VAL A 48 12.14 2.20 4.57
N ASP A 49 12.89 1.31 5.21
CA ASP A 49 12.54 -0.09 5.36
C ASP A 49 11.80 -0.28 6.69
N ALA A 50 10.64 -0.93 6.62
CA ALA A 50 9.77 -1.13 7.78
C ALA A 50 8.95 -2.42 7.68
N PHE A 51 8.41 -2.88 8.80
CA PHE A 51 7.51 -4.03 8.84
C PHE A 51 6.04 -3.61 8.99
N CYS A 52 5.17 -4.31 8.26
CA CYS A 52 3.72 -4.26 8.42
C CYS A 52 3.24 -5.58 9.04
N GLY A 53 2.80 -5.52 10.30
CA GLY A 53 2.44 -6.70 11.11
C GLY A 53 3.50 -7.01 12.17
N ALA A 54 3.05 -7.32 13.39
CA ALA A 54 3.95 -7.54 14.52
C ALA A 54 4.57 -8.94 14.56
N ASN A 55 3.89 -9.95 14.00
CA ASN A 55 4.34 -11.33 14.04
C ASN A 55 5.31 -11.62 12.88
N PRO A 56 6.52 -12.14 13.14
CA PRO A 56 7.52 -12.43 12.09
C PRO A 56 7.03 -13.36 10.98
N ASP A 57 6.18 -14.33 11.29
CA ASP A 57 5.69 -15.34 10.33
C ASP A 57 4.68 -14.78 9.31
N THR A 58 4.07 -13.64 9.63
CA THR A 58 2.98 -13.05 8.84
C THR A 58 3.20 -11.60 8.47
N ARG A 59 4.27 -10.98 8.97
CA ARG A 59 4.63 -9.59 8.63
C ARG A 59 5.06 -9.47 7.18
N LEU A 60 4.82 -8.29 6.62
CA LEU A 60 5.37 -7.89 5.33
C LEU A 60 6.54 -6.95 5.54
N SER A 61 7.64 -7.21 4.85
CA SER A 61 8.78 -6.31 4.76
C SER A 61 8.49 -5.29 3.66
N VAL A 62 8.33 -4.02 4.04
CA VAL A 62 7.92 -2.95 3.11
C VAL A 62 9.05 -1.94 2.95
N ARG A 63 9.39 -1.63 1.70
CA ARG A 63 10.32 -0.55 1.35
C ARG A 63 9.57 0.65 0.81
N PHE A 64 9.65 1.77 1.52
CA PHE A 64 9.07 3.05 1.11
C PHE A 64 10.14 3.91 0.43
N ILE A 65 9.84 4.47 -0.73
CA ILE A 65 10.71 5.36 -1.48
C ILE A 65 9.98 6.68 -1.69
N THR A 66 10.53 7.76 -1.14
CA THR A 66 9.94 9.10 -1.23
C THR A 66 11.01 10.14 -1.55
N GLU A 67 10.64 11.26 -2.18
CA GLU A 67 11.54 12.41 -2.34
C GLU A 67 11.36 13.48 -1.23
N VAL A 68 10.40 13.29 -0.32
CA VAL A 68 10.01 14.27 0.69
C VAL A 68 10.20 13.73 2.10
N ALA A 69 10.95 14.45 2.93
CA ALA A 69 11.36 14.03 4.26
C ALA A 69 10.18 13.74 5.20
N TRP A 70 9.13 14.57 5.19
CA TRP A 70 7.98 14.36 6.06
C TRP A 70 7.21 13.08 5.70
N GLN A 71 7.20 12.66 4.42
CA GLN A 71 6.59 11.40 4.00
C GLN A 71 7.35 10.19 4.55
N ALA A 72 8.69 10.25 4.53
CA ALA A 72 9.55 9.25 5.15
C ALA A 72 9.36 9.22 6.68
N HIS A 73 9.23 10.39 7.31
CA HIS A 73 8.94 10.48 8.74
C HIS A 73 7.57 9.87 9.10
N PHE A 74 6.55 10.10 8.26
CA PHE A 74 5.23 9.52 8.44
C PHE A 74 5.27 8.00 8.47
N VAL A 75 5.93 7.36 7.50
CA VAL A 75 6.02 5.89 7.47
C VAL A 75 6.87 5.34 8.63
N LYS A 76 7.91 6.06 9.06
CA LYS A 76 8.70 5.70 10.24
C LYS A 76 7.90 5.71 11.56
N ASN A 77 6.83 6.51 11.64
CA ASN A 77 5.96 6.56 12.80
C ASN A 77 4.83 5.52 12.72
N MET A 78 4.32 5.25 11.51
CA MET A 78 3.13 4.41 11.33
C MET A 78 3.43 2.92 11.21
N PHE A 79 4.66 2.54 10.85
CA PHE A 79 5.09 1.16 10.65
C PHE A 79 6.11 0.72 11.70
N ILE A 80 6.27 -0.59 11.86
CA ILE A 80 7.19 -1.16 12.84
C ILE A 80 8.62 -0.96 12.33
N ARG A 81 9.46 -0.37 13.17
CA ARG A 81 10.86 -0.09 12.86
C ARG A 81 11.69 -1.35 13.07
N PRO A 82 12.38 -1.86 12.04
CA PRO A 82 13.32 -2.96 12.19
C PRO A 82 14.49 -2.54 13.10
N SER A 83 15.11 -3.51 13.77
CA SER A 83 16.41 -3.30 14.42
C SER A 83 17.53 -3.20 13.39
N ASP A 84 18.72 -2.71 13.78
CA ASP A 84 19.88 -2.62 12.88
C ASP A 84 20.31 -4.01 12.35
N GLU A 85 20.14 -5.07 13.16
CA GLU A 85 20.38 -6.44 12.75
C GLU A 85 19.35 -6.93 11.71
N GLU A 86 18.07 -6.60 11.91
CA GLU A 86 17.01 -6.92 10.94
C GLU A 86 17.19 -6.15 9.62
N LEU A 87 17.76 -4.94 9.67
CA LEU A 87 18.08 -4.14 8.48
C LEU A 87 19.19 -4.77 7.63
N ALA A 88 20.19 -5.40 8.25
CA ALA A 88 21.32 -6.00 7.54
C ALA A 88 20.87 -7.12 6.57
N GLY A 89 19.81 -7.84 6.90
CA GLY A 89 19.22 -8.90 6.08
C GLY A 89 17.91 -8.53 5.38
N PHE A 90 17.52 -7.26 5.38
CA PHE A 90 16.18 -6.84 4.97
C PHE A 90 15.90 -7.12 3.49
N LYS A 91 14.87 -7.91 3.22
CA LYS A 91 14.37 -8.21 1.88
C LYS A 91 12.94 -7.69 1.74
N PRO A 92 12.68 -6.68 0.88
CA PRO A 92 11.34 -6.15 0.73
C PRO A 92 10.42 -7.15 0.04
N ASP A 93 9.32 -7.49 0.69
CA ASP A 93 8.19 -8.20 0.09
C ASP A 93 7.35 -7.28 -0.76
N PHE A 94 7.28 -6.00 -0.41
CA PHE A 94 6.46 -5.00 -1.08
C PHE A 94 7.18 -3.65 -1.18
N ILE A 95 7.03 -2.96 -2.30
CA ILE A 95 7.66 -1.65 -2.54
C ILE A 95 6.59 -0.59 -2.70
N VAL A 96 6.72 0.52 -1.97
CA VAL A 96 5.82 1.67 -2.06
C VAL A 96 6.59 2.86 -2.59
N MET A 97 6.27 3.29 -3.82
CA MET A 97 6.90 4.45 -4.45
C MET A 97 5.96 5.66 -4.38
N ASN A 98 6.38 6.70 -3.67
CA ASN A 98 5.62 7.92 -3.50
C ASN A 98 6.14 9.03 -4.42
N GLY A 99 5.49 9.17 -5.57
CA GLY A 99 5.68 10.25 -6.53
C GLY A 99 4.59 11.31 -6.44
N ALA A 100 4.19 11.76 -5.24
CA ALA A 100 3.12 12.75 -5.05
C ALA A 100 3.22 14.01 -5.92
N LYS A 101 4.43 14.38 -6.35
CA LYS A 101 4.70 15.52 -7.25
C LYS A 101 4.37 15.29 -8.72
N CYS A 102 4.26 14.04 -9.20
CA CYS A 102 3.86 13.76 -10.58
C CYS A 102 2.36 13.48 -10.65
N THR A 103 1.75 13.89 -11.76
CA THR A 103 0.37 13.54 -12.12
C THR A 103 0.36 12.78 -13.44
N ASN A 104 -0.77 12.14 -13.76
CA ASN A 104 -0.98 11.46 -15.03
C ASN A 104 -1.79 12.36 -15.99
N PRO A 105 -1.17 13.01 -16.98
CA PRO A 105 -1.91 13.84 -17.94
C PRO A 105 -2.80 13.04 -18.91
N GLN A 106 -2.51 11.76 -19.16
CA GLN A 106 -3.26 10.89 -20.06
C GLN A 106 -4.46 10.19 -19.37
N TRP A 107 -4.84 10.62 -18.17
CA TRP A 107 -5.83 9.93 -17.35
C TRP A 107 -7.19 9.73 -18.03
N LYS A 108 -7.66 10.72 -18.81
CA LYS A 108 -8.94 10.63 -19.55
C LYS A 108 -8.91 9.55 -20.62
N GLU A 109 -7.82 9.51 -21.39
CA GLU A 109 -7.61 8.55 -22.49
C GLU A 109 -7.48 7.12 -21.94
N GLN A 110 -6.92 6.98 -20.73
CA GLN A 110 -6.75 5.70 -20.04
C GLN A 110 -7.98 5.26 -19.24
N GLY A 111 -9.07 6.05 -19.26
CA GLY A 111 -10.30 5.74 -18.52
C GLY A 111 -10.15 5.80 -16.99
N LEU A 112 -9.17 6.55 -16.49
CA LEU A 112 -8.98 6.75 -15.05
C LEU A 112 -9.92 7.85 -14.53
N ASN A 113 -10.07 7.93 -13.21
CA ASN A 113 -10.97 8.90 -12.57
C ASN A 113 -10.42 10.34 -12.57
N SER A 114 -9.10 10.49 -12.48
CA SER A 114 -8.42 11.78 -12.35
C SER A 114 -6.94 11.65 -12.71
N GLU A 115 -6.22 12.77 -12.77
CA GLU A 115 -4.76 12.80 -12.93
C GLU A 115 -4.01 12.19 -11.73
N ASN A 116 -4.65 12.13 -10.57
CA ASN A 116 -4.13 11.48 -9.36
C ASN A 116 -4.36 9.98 -9.43
N PHE A 117 -3.43 9.19 -8.91
CA PHE A 117 -3.54 7.74 -8.89
C PHE A 117 -2.92 7.13 -7.64
N VAL A 118 -3.59 6.09 -7.13
CA VAL A 118 -3.05 5.14 -6.15
C VAL A 118 -3.25 3.76 -6.76
N ALA A 119 -2.18 3.19 -7.28
CA ALA A 119 -2.22 1.95 -8.04
C ALA A 119 -1.47 0.83 -7.31
N PHE A 120 -1.97 -0.38 -7.40
CA PHE A 120 -1.37 -1.58 -6.83
C PHE A 120 -1.16 -2.62 -7.91
N ASN A 121 -0.02 -3.30 -7.87
CA ASN A 121 0.27 -4.46 -8.69
C ASN A 121 0.81 -5.56 -7.77
N LEU A 122 0.07 -6.67 -7.68
CA LEU A 122 0.43 -7.78 -6.78
C LEU A 122 1.44 -8.73 -7.42
N THR A 123 1.52 -8.81 -8.75
CA THR A 123 2.57 -9.56 -9.45
C THR A 123 3.95 -8.93 -9.21
N GLU A 124 4.05 -7.60 -9.36
CA GLU A 124 5.29 -6.85 -9.07
C GLU A 124 5.45 -6.49 -7.58
N ARG A 125 4.43 -6.77 -6.76
CA ARG A 125 4.36 -6.41 -5.33
C ARG A 125 4.72 -4.94 -5.07
N MET A 126 4.02 -4.06 -5.77
CA MET A 126 4.34 -2.63 -5.76
C MET A 126 3.09 -1.76 -5.64
N GLN A 127 3.21 -0.66 -4.90
CA GLN A 127 2.23 0.43 -4.83
C GLN A 127 2.85 1.69 -5.40
N LEU A 128 2.10 2.37 -6.25
CA LEU A 128 2.45 3.67 -6.83
C LEU A 128 1.48 4.73 -6.34
N ILE A 129 2.01 5.87 -5.90
CA ILE A 129 1.22 7.03 -5.48
C ILE A 129 1.64 8.22 -6.32
N GLY A 130 0.69 8.87 -6.98
CA GLY A 130 0.88 10.07 -7.80
C GLY A 130 -0.19 11.12 -7.55
N GLY A 131 0.22 12.39 -7.55
CA GLY A 131 -0.62 13.59 -7.43
C GLY A 131 -1.16 13.88 -6.03
N THR A 132 -1.42 12.85 -5.23
CA THR A 132 -1.89 12.99 -3.84
C THR A 132 -0.74 13.07 -2.84
N TRP A 133 -0.81 14.06 -1.94
CA TRP A 133 0.11 14.25 -0.83
C TRP A 133 -0.41 13.64 0.47
N TYR A 134 -1.54 12.94 0.45
CA TYR A 134 -2.12 12.41 1.67
C TYR A 134 -1.34 11.20 2.19
N GLY A 135 -0.67 11.36 3.34
CA GLY A 135 0.15 10.29 3.94
C GLY A 135 -0.64 9.01 4.26
N GLY A 136 -1.95 9.14 4.49
CA GLY A 136 -2.83 8.00 4.75
C GLY A 136 -2.88 6.98 3.59
N GLU A 137 -2.56 7.36 2.36
CA GLU A 137 -2.50 6.44 1.22
C GLU A 137 -1.41 5.37 1.38
N MET A 138 -0.27 5.74 1.97
CA MET A 138 0.82 4.79 2.25
C MET A 138 0.41 3.76 3.32
N LYS A 139 -0.32 4.21 4.36
CA LYS A 139 -0.81 3.34 5.44
C LYS A 139 -1.94 2.42 4.94
N LYS A 140 -2.97 3.01 4.35
CA LYS A 140 -4.17 2.29 3.90
C LYS A 140 -3.83 1.30 2.78
N GLY A 141 -2.89 1.63 1.89
CA GLY A 141 -2.45 0.71 0.85
C GLY A 141 -1.88 -0.59 1.41
N MET A 142 -1.02 -0.51 2.43
CA MET A 142 -0.47 -1.70 3.10
C MET A 142 -1.53 -2.45 3.89
N PHE A 143 -2.48 -1.73 4.51
CA PHE A 143 -3.62 -2.37 5.14
C PHE A 143 -4.47 -3.17 4.14
N SER A 144 -4.70 -2.63 2.94
CA SER A 144 -5.39 -3.36 1.86
C SER A 144 -4.63 -4.61 1.42
N MET A 145 -3.30 -4.57 1.36
CA MET A 145 -2.50 -5.76 1.04
C MET A 145 -2.59 -6.82 2.15
N MET A 146 -2.59 -6.41 3.42
CA MET A 146 -2.79 -7.32 4.55
C MET A 146 -4.19 -7.95 4.54
N ASN A 147 -5.22 -7.18 4.18
CA ASN A 147 -6.58 -7.71 4.00
C ASN A 147 -6.70 -8.72 2.86
N TYR A 148 -5.82 -8.67 1.87
CA TYR A 148 -5.78 -9.68 0.81
C TYR A 148 -5.01 -10.93 1.26
N LEU A 149 -3.83 -10.76 1.86
CA LEU A 149 -2.92 -11.86 2.13
C LEU A 149 -3.26 -12.68 3.38
N LEU A 150 -3.72 -12.05 4.46
CA LEU A 150 -4.00 -12.73 5.73
C LEU A 150 -5.20 -13.69 5.63
N PRO A 151 -6.35 -13.31 5.03
CA PRO A 151 -7.49 -14.21 4.93
C PRO A 151 -7.21 -15.45 4.08
N LEU A 152 -6.35 -15.35 3.08
CA LEU A 152 -5.90 -16.50 2.28
C LEU A 152 -5.12 -17.53 3.11
N LYS A 153 -4.55 -17.11 4.24
CA LYS A 153 -3.88 -17.98 5.24
C LYS A 153 -4.80 -18.37 6.40
N GLY A 154 -6.10 -18.06 6.34
CA GLY A 154 -7.04 -18.29 7.43
C GLY A 154 -6.88 -17.35 8.62
N ILE A 155 -6.15 -16.24 8.47
CA ILE A 155 -5.92 -15.25 9.53
C ILE A 155 -6.85 -14.06 9.32
N ALA A 156 -7.59 -13.67 10.36
CA ALA A 156 -8.47 -12.50 10.31
C ALA A 156 -7.66 -11.20 10.18
N SER A 157 -8.00 -10.37 9.19
CA SER A 157 -7.50 -9.00 9.06
C SER A 157 -8.62 -8.02 9.40
N MET A 158 -8.42 -7.21 10.44
CA MET A 158 -9.48 -6.40 11.03
C MET A 158 -9.13 -4.92 11.06
N HIS A 159 -10.09 -4.07 10.70
CA HIS A 159 -10.00 -2.62 10.92
C HIS A 159 -10.57 -2.29 12.31
N CYS A 160 -9.80 -2.64 13.35
CA CYS A 160 -10.15 -2.41 14.74
C CYS A 160 -9.02 -1.70 15.50
N SER A 161 -9.38 -1.04 16.60
CA SER A 161 -8.43 -0.78 17.68
C SER A 161 -8.51 -1.93 18.68
N ALA A 162 -7.38 -2.33 19.25
CA ALA A 162 -7.33 -3.34 20.30
C ALA A 162 -6.58 -2.80 21.52
N ASN A 163 -7.05 -3.13 22.72
CA ASN A 163 -6.38 -2.88 23.99
C ASN A 163 -6.48 -4.10 24.90
N VAL A 164 -5.60 -4.15 25.90
CA VAL A 164 -5.54 -5.22 26.89
C VAL A 164 -5.71 -4.63 28.29
N GLY A 165 -6.62 -5.20 29.08
CA GLY A 165 -6.79 -4.86 30.49
C GLY A 165 -5.65 -5.42 31.34
N GLU A 166 -5.53 -4.93 32.58
CA GLU A 166 -4.47 -5.38 33.51
C GLU A 166 -4.54 -6.89 33.81
N LYS A 167 -5.71 -7.51 33.62
CA LYS A 167 -5.93 -8.94 33.81
C LYS A 167 -5.68 -9.77 32.54
N GLY A 168 -5.19 -9.16 31.46
CA GLY A 168 -4.93 -9.83 30.19
C GLY A 168 -6.15 -10.00 29.29
N ASP A 169 -7.28 -9.40 29.64
CA ASP A 169 -8.50 -9.40 28.83
C ASP A 169 -8.35 -8.48 27.62
N VAL A 170 -8.51 -9.03 26.41
CA VAL A 170 -8.36 -8.30 25.15
C VAL A 170 -9.71 -7.84 24.64
N ALA A 171 -9.84 -6.55 24.37
CA ALA A 171 -11.01 -5.97 23.74
C ALA A 171 -10.65 -5.39 22.36
N GLY A 172 -11.50 -5.67 21.37
CA GLY A 172 -11.39 -5.12 20.00
C GLY A 172 -12.59 -4.26 19.67
N VAL A 173 -12.36 -3.02 19.22
CA VAL A 173 -13.41 -2.09 18.78
C VAL A 173 -13.32 -1.90 17.28
N LEU A 174 -14.28 -2.45 16.54
CA LEU A 174 -14.39 -2.30 15.08
C LEU A 174 -14.77 -0.87 14.71
N ARG A 175 -14.12 -0.31 13.68
CA ARG A 175 -14.47 1.00 13.15
C ARG A 175 -14.77 0.94 11.65
N PRO A 176 -15.76 1.73 11.17
CA PRO A 176 -16.08 1.75 9.75
C PRO A 176 -14.92 2.31 8.91
N PHE A 177 -14.76 1.75 7.72
CA PHE A 177 -13.99 2.37 6.64
C PHE A 177 -14.79 3.58 6.13
N ARG A 178 -14.58 4.76 6.72
CA ARG A 178 -15.13 5.99 6.13
C ARG A 178 -14.33 6.33 4.89
N HIS A 179 -14.88 6.02 3.72
CA HIS A 179 -14.55 6.72 2.47
C HIS A 179 -14.93 8.19 2.67
N ARG A 180 -13.95 9.09 2.55
CA ARG A 180 -14.20 10.51 2.33
C ARG A 180 -14.03 10.76 0.85
#